data_AF-A0A9E2YRT3-F1
#
_entry.id   AF-A0A9E2YRT3-F1
#
_cell.length_a   1.000
_cell.length_b   1.000
_cell.length_c   1.000
_cell.angle_alpha   90.00
_cell.angle_beta   90.00
_cell.angle_gamma   90.00
#
_symmetry.space_group_name_H-M   'P 1'
#
loop_
_entity.id
_entity.type
_entity.pdbx_description
1 polymer ?
#
loop_
_entity_poly.entity_id
_entity_poly.type
_entity_poly.pdbx_seq_one_letter_code
_entity_poly.pdbx_strand_id
1 'polypeptide(L)'
;MGRAGVWQVEPAPIIGAPWALRQEAWCRPARRWATVTPFVFDRFPDDLYGEEAEEIVRTACARVISMPDGQPCRPTHITLLPVSAHIGVPASHAFPRAPARPGKPSRCQLHVILDFEHRVHGPFAIGAGRYYGYGLCRAINH
;
A
#
# COMPACT_ATOMS: atom_id res chain seq x y z
N MET A 1 36.89 28.53 18.92
CA MET A 1 37.25 27.12 18.62
C MET A 1 36.38 26.23 19.51
N GLY A 2 35.40 25.52 18.93
CA GLY A 2 34.36 24.79 19.69
C GLY A 2 34.73 23.33 19.99
N ARG A 3 34.55 22.91 21.25
CA ARG A 3 34.80 21.55 21.77
C ARG A 3 33.60 20.63 21.52
N ALA A 4 33.24 20.40 20.26
CA ALA A 4 32.24 19.39 19.94
C ALA A 4 32.90 18.01 20.06
N GLY A 5 32.43 17.20 21.02
CA GLY A 5 32.95 15.87 21.32
C GLY A 5 32.99 14.93 20.11
N VAL A 6 33.90 13.96 20.18
CA VAL A 6 34.06 12.92 19.17
C VAL A 6 32.87 11.97 19.28
N TRP A 7 32.09 11.86 18.20
CA TRP A 7 31.07 10.81 18.08
C TRP A 7 31.76 9.51 17.68
N GLN A 8 31.71 8.52 18.57
CA GLN A 8 32.07 7.15 18.22
C GLN A 8 30.80 6.45 17.73
N VAL A 9 30.85 6.00 16.47
CA VAL A 9 29.80 5.19 15.87
C VAL A 9 30.28 3.74 15.93
N GLU A 10 29.55 2.91 16.66
CA GLU A 10 29.74 1.47 16.64
C GLU A 10 28.55 0.81 15.94
N PRO A 11 28.78 -0.19 15.06
CA PRO A 11 27.70 -1.00 14.53
C PRO A 11 26.97 -1.70 15.69
N ALA A 12 25.73 -1.31 15.95
CA ALA A 12 24.89 -2.06 16.86
C ALA A 12 24.72 -3.50 16.32
N PRO A 13 24.87 -4.54 17.14
CA PRO A 13 24.60 -5.90 16.69
C PRO A 13 23.15 -5.95 16.19
N ILE A 14 22.96 -6.34 14.92
CA ILE A 14 21.64 -6.53 14.33
C ILE A 14 21.03 -7.76 15.02
N ILE A 15 20.31 -7.56 16.12
CA ILE A 15 19.51 -8.61 16.76
C ILE A 15 18.30 -8.87 15.85
N GLY A 16 18.51 -9.71 14.85
CA GLY A 16 17.52 -10.05 13.82
C GLY A 16 17.18 -8.87 12.92
N ALA A 17 17.36 -9.01 11.60
CA ALA A 17 16.91 -7.96 10.68
C ALA A 17 15.39 -7.71 10.88
N PRO A 18 14.94 -6.44 11.05
CA PRO A 18 13.53 -6.09 11.14
C PRO A 18 12.72 -6.78 10.05
N TRP A 19 11.52 -7.26 10.38
CA TRP A 19 10.70 -8.03 9.42
C TRP A 19 10.54 -7.31 8.08
N ALA A 20 10.33 -5.99 8.10
CA ALA A 20 10.19 -5.17 6.89
C ALA A 20 11.47 -5.08 6.02
N LEU A 21 12.64 -5.47 6.51
CA LEU A 21 13.88 -5.55 5.70
C LEU A 21 14.07 -6.92 5.05
N ARG A 22 13.20 -7.89 5.34
CA ARG A 22 13.26 -9.23 4.73
C ARG A 22 12.44 -9.26 3.45
N GLN A 23 12.97 -9.87 2.40
CA GLN A 23 12.27 -9.99 1.11
C GLN A 23 10.93 -10.70 1.27
N GLU A 24 10.86 -11.70 2.16
CA GLU A 24 9.66 -12.50 2.42
C GLU A 24 8.51 -11.65 2.97
N ALA A 25 8.80 -10.54 3.66
CA ALA A 25 7.77 -9.62 4.14
C ALA A 25 7.00 -8.96 2.99
N TRP A 26 7.58 -8.89 1.80
CA TRP A 26 7.04 -8.20 0.63
C TRP A 26 6.65 -9.14 -0.50
N CYS A 27 7.43 -10.19 -0.73
CA CYS A 27 7.30 -11.05 -1.91
C CYS A 27 6.57 -12.37 -1.66
N ARG A 28 6.27 -12.72 -0.41
CA ARG A 28 5.62 -14.00 -0.11
C ARG A 28 4.22 -14.07 -0.75
N PRO A 29 3.81 -15.22 -1.32
CA PRO A 29 2.45 -15.40 -1.80
C PRO A 29 1.45 -15.36 -0.65
N ALA A 30 0.41 -14.53 -0.75
CA ALA A 30 -0.62 -14.41 0.27
C ALA A 30 -2.00 -14.16 -0.33
N ARG A 31 -3.05 -14.53 0.41
CA ARG A 31 -4.45 -14.24 0.07
C ARG A 31 -4.92 -12.89 0.56
N ARG A 32 -4.28 -12.35 1.61
CA ARG A 32 -4.67 -11.09 2.23
C ARG A 32 -3.52 -10.08 2.17
N TRP A 33 -3.83 -8.91 1.63
CA TRP A 33 -2.90 -7.81 1.43
C TRP A 33 -3.49 -6.53 1.98
N ALA A 34 -2.64 -5.61 2.46
CA ALA A 34 -3.08 -4.26 2.76
C ALA A 34 -2.03 -3.23 2.38
N THR A 35 -2.49 -2.01 2.12
CA THR A 35 -1.62 -0.92 1.74
C THR A 35 -0.78 -0.40 2.92
N VAL A 36 0.52 -0.26 2.69
CA VAL A 36 1.47 0.44 3.59
C VAL A 36 1.63 1.92 3.23
N THR A 37 1.21 2.31 2.02
CA THR A 37 0.99 3.71 1.62
C THR A 37 -0.39 3.85 0.99
N PRO A 38 -1.16 4.92 1.23
CA PRO A 38 -2.58 4.98 0.84
C PRO A 38 -2.80 4.71 -0.65
N PHE A 39 -3.89 4.01 -0.96
CA PHE A 39 -4.41 3.94 -2.32
C PHE A 39 -4.97 5.30 -2.72
N VAL A 40 -4.57 5.79 -3.89
CA VAL A 40 -5.03 7.05 -4.46
C VAL A 40 -6.01 6.75 -5.59
N PHE A 41 -7.23 7.27 -5.47
CA PHE A 41 -8.29 7.01 -6.44
C PHE A 41 -8.03 7.73 -7.78
N ASP A 42 -8.27 7.04 -8.91
CA ASP A 42 -8.15 7.61 -10.26
C ASP A 42 -9.38 8.42 -10.69
N ARG A 43 -10.50 8.23 -10.01
CA ARG A 43 -11.79 8.94 -10.15
C ARG A 43 -12.42 9.17 -8.77
N PHE A 44 -13.42 10.04 -8.67
CA PHE A 44 -14.08 10.37 -7.41
C PHE A 44 -15.39 9.58 -7.32
N PRO A 45 -15.50 8.57 -6.44
CA PRO A 45 -16.76 7.87 -6.22
C PRO A 45 -17.74 8.79 -5.48
N ASP A 46 -19.04 8.57 -5.67
CA ASP A 46 -20.08 9.31 -4.94
C ASP A 46 -20.04 8.99 -3.44
N ASP A 47 -19.79 7.72 -3.10
CA ASP A 47 -19.51 7.26 -1.74
C ASP A 47 -18.13 6.62 -1.67
N LEU A 48 -17.25 7.20 -0.86
CA LEU A 48 -15.87 6.73 -0.63
C LEU A 48 -15.77 5.37 0.05
N TYR A 49 -16.85 4.89 0.68
CA TYR A 49 -16.92 3.59 1.35
C TYR A 49 -17.95 2.65 0.72
N GLY A 50 -18.53 3.05 -0.42
CA GLY A 50 -19.54 2.27 -1.13
C GLY A 50 -18.97 1.36 -2.22
N GLU A 51 -19.87 0.63 -2.89
CA GLU A 51 -19.53 -0.37 -3.90
C GLU A 51 -18.77 0.21 -5.11
N GLU A 52 -19.04 1.45 -5.50
CA GLU A 52 -18.32 2.12 -6.57
C GLU A 52 -16.83 2.27 -6.22
N ALA A 53 -16.52 2.70 -5.00
CA ALA A 53 -15.16 2.85 -4.52
C ALA A 53 -14.41 1.51 -4.50
N GLU A 54 -15.08 0.44 -4.08
CA GLU A 54 -14.53 -0.91 -4.16
C GLU A 54 -14.26 -1.32 -5.62
N GLU A 55 -15.15 -1.02 -6.55
CA GLU A 55 -14.99 -1.40 -7.96
C GLU A 55 -13.83 -0.63 -8.64
N ILE A 56 -13.57 0.60 -8.21
CA ILE A 56 -12.35 1.35 -8.56
C ILE A 56 -11.11 0.57 -8.15
N VAL A 57 -11.08 0.09 -6.91
CA VAL A 57 -9.98 -0.71 -6.37
C VAL A 57 -9.86 -2.05 -7.10
N ARG A 58 -10.96 -2.78 -7.36
CA ARG A 58 -10.93 -4.06 -8.13
C ARG A 58 -10.34 -3.85 -9.51
N THR A 59 -10.75 -2.78 -10.19
CA THR A 59 -10.22 -2.41 -11.51
C THR A 59 -8.74 -2.06 -11.44
N ALA A 60 -8.30 -1.35 -10.40
CA ALA A 60 -6.89 -1.03 -10.21
C ALA A 60 -6.04 -2.29 -9.96
N CYS A 61 -6.56 -3.28 -9.22
CA CYS A 61 -5.91 -4.57 -9.01
C CYS A 61 -5.77 -5.35 -10.33
N ALA A 62 -6.86 -5.48 -11.10
CA ALA A 62 -6.88 -6.20 -12.38
C ALA A 62 -5.88 -5.65 -13.42
N ARG A 63 -5.51 -4.37 -13.33
CA ARG A 63 -4.51 -3.74 -14.22
C ARG A 63 -3.05 -4.09 -13.88
N VAL A 64 -2.79 -4.57 -12.67
CA VAL A 64 -1.43 -4.74 -12.13
C VAL A 64 -1.15 -6.19 -11.75
N ILE A 65 -2.15 -6.89 -11.25
CA ILE A 65 -2.02 -8.23 -10.69
C ILE A 65 -2.56 -9.23 -11.72
N SER A 66 -1.75 -10.21 -12.08
CA SER A 66 -2.14 -11.31 -12.98
C SER A 66 -1.96 -12.65 -12.27
N MET A 67 -2.85 -13.57 -12.60
CA MET A 67 -2.76 -14.98 -12.22
C MET A 67 -1.68 -15.69 -13.07
N PRO A 68 -1.20 -16.88 -12.68
CA PRO A 68 -0.20 -17.62 -13.45
C PRO A 68 -0.61 -17.95 -14.88
N ASP A 69 -1.91 -18.03 -15.16
CA ASP A 69 -2.48 -18.24 -16.49
C ASP A 69 -2.57 -16.95 -17.33
N GLY A 70 -2.08 -15.82 -16.80
CA GLY A 70 -2.08 -14.51 -17.45
C GLY A 70 -3.39 -13.73 -17.32
N GLN A 71 -4.42 -14.28 -16.67
CA GLN A 71 -5.68 -13.56 -16.49
C GLN A 71 -5.55 -12.48 -15.39
N PRO A 72 -6.27 -11.34 -15.52
CA PRO A 72 -6.32 -10.34 -14.46
C PRO A 72 -6.84 -10.93 -13.14
N CYS A 73 -6.11 -10.69 -12.05
CA CYS A 73 -6.54 -11.09 -10.72
C CYS A 73 -7.38 -9.98 -10.07
N ARG A 74 -8.54 -10.35 -9.52
CA ARG A 74 -9.42 -9.44 -8.78
C ARG A 74 -9.59 -9.92 -7.33
N PRO A 75 -9.60 -9.00 -6.36
CA PRO A 75 -9.93 -9.36 -4.98
C PRO A 75 -11.42 -9.71 -4.88
N THR A 76 -11.72 -10.71 -4.05
CA THR A 76 -13.08 -11.15 -3.72
C THR A 76 -13.74 -10.26 -2.68
N HIS A 77 -12.95 -9.66 -1.79
CA HIS A 77 -13.43 -8.70 -0.80
C HIS A 77 -12.45 -7.54 -0.63
N ILE A 78 -12.99 -6.35 -0.39
CA ILE A 78 -12.25 -5.11 -0.23
C ILE A 78 -12.75 -4.43 1.04
N THR A 79 -11.83 -3.89 1.83
CA THR A 79 -12.18 -3.00 2.94
C THR A 79 -11.45 -1.68 2.77
N LEU A 80 -12.20 -0.59 2.74
CA LEU A 80 -11.69 0.78 2.63
C LEU A 80 -11.68 1.45 4.00
N LEU A 81 -10.52 1.97 4.42
CA LEU A 81 -10.33 2.48 5.79
C LEU A 81 -9.43 3.73 5.79
N PRO A 82 -9.65 4.70 6.69
CA PRO A 82 -8.73 5.82 6.87
C PRO A 82 -7.42 5.41 7.54
N VAL A 83 -7.39 4.27 8.24
CA VAL A 83 -6.23 3.75 8.98
C VAL A 83 -5.67 2.49 8.31
N SER A 84 -4.36 2.29 8.38
CA SER A 84 -3.73 1.08 7.85
C SER A 84 -3.97 -0.14 8.75
N ALA A 85 -4.06 -1.31 8.14
CA ALA A 85 -4.02 -2.58 8.86
C ALA A 85 -2.61 -2.96 9.36
N HIS A 86 -1.56 -2.24 8.92
CA HIS A 86 -0.18 -2.47 9.36
C HIS A 86 0.16 -1.54 10.53
N ILE A 87 0.59 -2.12 11.65
CA ILE A 87 1.06 -1.36 12.83
C ILE A 87 2.26 -0.48 12.43
N GLY A 88 2.25 0.78 12.87
CA GLY A 88 3.31 1.75 12.59
C GLY A 88 3.15 2.51 11.27
N VAL A 89 2.14 2.18 10.46
CA VAL A 89 1.77 2.98 9.28
C VAL A 89 0.79 4.08 9.70
N PRO A 90 1.04 5.36 9.36
CA PRO A 90 0.12 6.46 9.65
C PRO A 90 -1.26 6.29 8.99
N ALA A 91 -2.24 7.06 9.44
CA ALA A 91 -3.53 7.16 8.75
C ALA A 91 -3.38 7.89 7.39
N SER A 92 -4.32 7.66 6.47
CA SER A 92 -4.21 8.11 5.08
C SER A 92 -4.09 9.63 4.93
N HIS A 93 -4.73 10.40 5.82
CA HIS A 93 -4.68 11.86 5.84
C HIS A 93 -3.32 12.44 6.30
N ALA A 94 -2.46 11.63 6.94
CA ALA A 94 -1.13 12.03 7.37
C ALA A 94 -0.07 11.87 6.28
N PHE A 95 -0.40 11.16 5.19
CA PHE A 95 0.44 11.13 3.99
C PHE A 95 0.25 12.42 3.19
N PRO A 96 1.28 12.89 2.47
CA PRO A 96 1.12 13.98 1.54
C PRO A 96 -0.04 13.70 0.57
N ARG A 97 -0.68 14.76 0.07
CA ARG A 97 -1.71 14.58 -0.96
C ARG A 97 -1.03 14.22 -2.27
N ALA A 98 -1.54 13.21 -2.96
CA ALA A 98 -1.06 12.87 -4.29
C ALA A 98 -1.15 14.09 -5.23
N PRO A 99 -0.13 14.35 -6.08
CA PRO A 99 -0.13 15.47 -7.00
C PRO A 99 -1.38 15.47 -7.88
N ALA A 100 -2.11 16.58 -7.88
CA ALA A 100 -3.20 16.82 -8.81
C ALA A 100 -2.70 17.62 -10.02
N ARG A 101 -3.38 17.48 -11.15
CA ARG A 101 -3.17 18.40 -12.27
C ARG A 101 -3.57 19.82 -11.85
N PRO A 102 -2.89 20.88 -12.33
CA PRO A 102 -3.31 22.25 -12.04
C PRO A 102 -4.80 22.47 -12.33
N GLY A 103 -5.50 23.13 -11.41
CA GLY A 103 -6.95 23.37 -11.51
C GLY A 103 -7.85 22.15 -11.26
N LYS A 104 -7.30 21.01 -10.84
CA LYS A 104 -8.08 19.84 -10.42
C LYS A 104 -7.99 19.63 -8.90
N PRO A 105 -9.06 19.14 -8.26
CA PRO A 105 -9.02 18.80 -6.84
C PRO A 105 -7.98 17.71 -6.55
N SER A 106 -7.43 17.73 -5.34
CA SER A 106 -6.61 16.61 -4.85
C SER A 106 -7.41 15.31 -4.90
N ARG A 107 -6.77 14.24 -5.32
CA ARG A 107 -7.38 12.91 -5.33
C ARG A 107 -7.64 12.43 -3.90
N CYS A 108 -8.75 11.74 -3.70
CA CYS A 108 -9.01 11.05 -2.45
C CYS A 108 -8.01 9.91 -2.24
N GLN A 109 -7.68 9.62 -0.97
CA GLN A 109 -6.77 8.53 -0.62
C GLN A 109 -7.21 7.82 0.66
N LEU A 110 -7.22 6.49 0.63
CA LEU A 110 -7.57 5.61 1.75
C LEU A 110 -6.60 4.43 1.85
N HIS A 111 -6.52 3.81 3.01
CA HIS A 111 -5.96 2.48 3.11
C HIS A 111 -6.96 1.44 2.61
N VAL A 112 -6.42 0.33 2.12
CA VAL A 112 -7.20 -0.73 1.50
C VAL A 112 -6.71 -2.07 2.03
N ILE A 113 -7.63 -2.93 2.43
CA ILE A 113 -7.41 -4.35 2.66
C ILE A 113 -8.02 -5.12 1.48
N LEU A 114 -7.28 -6.08 0.97
CA LEU A 114 -7.62 -6.89 -0.20
C LEU A 114 -7.61 -8.36 0.20
N ASP A 115 -8.70 -9.05 -0.06
CA ASP A 115 -8.81 -10.49 0.04
C ASP A 115 -8.92 -11.11 -1.34
N PHE A 116 -8.14 -12.15 -1.59
CA PHE A 116 -8.10 -12.90 -2.84
C PHE A 116 -8.42 -14.37 -2.56
N GLU A 117 -9.14 -15.00 -3.50
CA GLU A 117 -9.41 -16.43 -3.47
C GLU A 117 -8.11 -17.26 -3.55
N HIS A 118 -7.18 -16.82 -4.39
CA HIS A 118 -5.89 -17.46 -4.60
C HIS A 118 -4.75 -16.68 -3.96
N ARG A 119 -3.62 -17.36 -3.71
CA ARG A 119 -2.41 -16.67 -3.24
C ARG A 119 -1.84 -15.84 -4.39
N VAL A 120 -1.73 -14.54 -4.15
CA VAL A 120 -1.14 -13.57 -5.07
C VAL A 120 0.30 -13.30 -4.64
N HIS A 121 1.23 -13.23 -5.60
CA HIS A 121 2.61 -12.80 -5.38
C HIS A 121 2.70 -11.27 -5.35
N GLY A 122 3.47 -10.72 -4.42
CA GLY A 122 3.79 -9.29 -4.38
C GLY A 122 5.30 -9.02 -4.44
N PRO A 123 5.72 -7.80 -4.05
CA PRO A 123 4.85 -6.66 -3.74
C PRO A 123 4.19 -6.13 -5.01
N PHE A 124 3.08 -5.41 -4.85
CA PHE A 124 2.44 -4.68 -5.95
C PHE A 124 1.97 -3.31 -5.48
N ALA A 125 1.91 -2.36 -6.41
CA ALA A 125 1.42 -1.02 -6.17
C ALA A 125 0.25 -0.70 -7.09
N ILE A 126 -0.86 -0.23 -6.50
CA ILE A 126 -2.13 -0.01 -7.20
C ILE A 126 -2.61 1.44 -7.08
N GLY A 127 -3.54 1.83 -7.95
CA GLY A 127 -4.15 3.17 -7.96
C GLY A 127 -3.39 4.20 -8.79
N ALA A 128 -3.88 5.44 -8.76
CA ALA A 128 -3.37 6.55 -9.55
C ALA A 128 -1.98 7.03 -9.11
N GLY A 129 -1.64 6.82 -7.84
CA GLY A 129 -0.37 7.25 -7.24
C GLY A 129 0.75 6.20 -7.27
N ARG A 130 0.54 5.04 -7.91
CA ARG A 130 1.48 3.90 -7.87
C ARG A 130 2.90 4.20 -8.38
N TYR A 131 3.05 5.23 -9.22
CA TYR A 131 4.35 5.68 -9.72
C TYR A 131 4.98 6.80 -8.87
N TYR A 132 4.33 7.20 -7.78
CA TYR A 132 4.76 8.27 -6.86
C TYR A 132 4.88 7.76 -5.40
N GLY A 133 4.99 6.45 -5.20
CA GLY A 133 5.14 5.83 -3.88
C GLY A 133 3.83 5.53 -3.12
N TYR A 134 2.68 5.69 -3.76
CA TYR A 134 1.37 5.38 -3.16
C TYR A 134 0.85 3.98 -3.55
N GLY A 135 -0.08 3.45 -2.77
CA GLY A 135 -0.78 2.21 -3.04
C GLY A 135 0.08 0.95 -2.95
N LEU A 136 1.25 1.03 -2.31
CA LEU A 136 2.13 -0.13 -2.12
C LEU A 136 1.46 -1.11 -1.14
N CYS A 137 1.35 -2.37 -1.55
CA CYS A 137 0.72 -3.42 -0.75
C CYS A 137 1.75 -4.37 -0.14
N ARG A 138 1.48 -4.78 1.10
CA ARG A 138 2.21 -5.81 1.82
C ARG A 138 1.25 -6.86 2.36
N ALA A 139 1.66 -8.13 2.32
CA ALA A 139 0.86 -9.23 2.85
C ALA A 139 0.59 -9.05 4.35
N ILE A 140 -0.63 -9.35 4.80
CA ILE A 140 -0.99 -9.37 6.21
C ILE A 140 -0.73 -10.78 6.74
N ASN A 141 -0.05 -10.88 7.89
CA ASN A 141 0.08 -12.14 8.61
C ASN A 141 -1.18 -12.30 9.48
N HIS A 142 -1.76 -13.50 9.49
CA HIS A 142 -2.62 -13.91 10.60
C HIS A 142 -1.74 -14.19 11.83
#